data_AF-A0A699UQY0-F1
#
_entry.id   AF-A0A699UQY0-F1
#
_cell.length_a   1.000
_cell.length_b   1.000
_cell.length_c   1.000
_cell.angle_alpha   90.00
_cell.angle_beta   90.00
_cell.angle_gamma   90.00
#
_symmetry.space_group_name_H-M   'P 1'
#
loop_
_entity.id
_entity.type
_entity.pdbx_description
1 polymer ?
#
loop_
_entity_poly.entity_id
_entity_poly.type
_entity_poly.pdbx_seq_one_letter_code
_entity_poly.pdbx_strand_id
1 'polypeptide(L)'
;AEQKRVLEQTHSGGVCLNDTLLHVAQDDLPFGGIGASGMGHYHGHEGVTASLSGCSSQTAAPGFSVLRASDMPFLQAVIPVMLEGATAAVTLRNAVDATLHSLDSGLAGLSPEMLK
;
A
#
# COMPACT_ATOMS: atom_id res chain seq x y z
N ALA A 1 -27.11 20.67 19.33
CA ALA A 1 -26.20 21.84 19.40
C ALA A 1 -24.75 21.38 19.58
N GLU A 2 -24.46 20.60 20.62
CA GLU A 2 -23.08 20.18 20.93
C GLU A 2 -22.42 19.29 19.87
N GLN A 3 -23.11 18.26 19.36
CA GLN A 3 -22.56 17.38 18.33
C GLN A 3 -22.12 18.15 17.07
N LYS A 4 -22.93 19.12 16.63
CA LYS A 4 -22.63 19.99 15.48
C LYS A 4 -21.37 20.82 15.74
N ARG A 5 -21.25 21.39 16.95
CA ARG A 5 -20.06 22.15 17.36
C ARG A 5 -18.79 21.30 17.29
N VAL A 6 -18.84 20.07 17.81
CA VAL A 6 -17.69 19.15 17.76
C VAL A 6 -17.31 18.81 16.33
N LEU A 7 -18.27 18.51 15.46
CA LEU A 7 -18.00 18.21 14.05
C LEU A 7 -17.40 19.40 13.28
N GLU A 8 -17.85 20.62 13.57
CA GLU A 8 -17.39 21.83 12.86
C GLU A 8 -16.05 22.37 13.40
N GLN A 9 -15.70 22.07 14.65
CA GLN A 9 -14.54 22.64 15.34
C GLN A 9 -13.41 21.64 15.59
N THR A 10 -13.55 20.39 15.14
CA THR A 10 -12.50 19.38 15.25
C THR A 10 -12.14 18.82 13.87
N HIS A 11 -10.95 18.24 13.78
CA HIS A 11 -10.44 17.63 12.57
C HIS A 11 -9.99 16.21 12.88
N SER A 12 -10.57 15.23 12.19
CA SER A 12 -10.40 13.81 12.48
C SER A 12 -10.58 12.98 11.22
N GLY A 13 -9.94 11.81 11.15
CA GLY A 13 -10.09 10.88 10.03
C GLY A 13 -11.47 10.21 9.95
N GLY A 14 -12.17 10.07 11.09
CA GLY A 14 -13.53 9.54 11.15
C GLY A 14 -14.21 9.88 12.48
N VAL A 15 -15.54 9.90 12.49
CA VAL A 15 -16.35 10.19 13.68
C VAL A 15 -17.53 9.23 13.75
N CYS A 16 -17.77 8.65 14.93
CA CYS A 16 -19.03 8.00 15.28
C CYS A 16 -19.81 8.90 16.25
N LEU A 17 -21.09 9.10 16.00
CA LEU A 17 -21.99 9.75 16.96
C LEU A 17 -22.81 8.69 17.68
N ASN A 18 -22.83 8.76 19.01
CA ASN A 18 -23.57 7.85 19.89
C ASN A 18 -23.11 6.37 19.84
N ASP A 19 -21.98 6.10 19.19
CA ASP A 19 -21.36 4.77 19.13
C ASP A 19 -19.84 4.90 19.03
N THR A 20 -19.13 3.78 19.11
CA THR A 20 -17.67 3.70 18.93
C THR A 20 -17.35 2.54 17.99
N LEU A 21 -16.23 2.65 17.27
CA LEU A 21 -15.68 1.63 16.38
C LEU A 21 -16.52 1.28 15.14
N LEU A 22 -17.85 1.40 15.14
CA LEU A 22 -18.69 0.95 14.02
C LEU A 22 -18.34 1.54 12.65
N HIS A 23 -17.79 2.75 12.57
CA HIS A 23 -17.33 3.31 11.29
C HIS A 23 -16.20 2.53 10.62
N VAL A 24 -15.53 1.59 11.33
CA VAL A 24 -14.52 0.69 10.75
C VAL A 24 -15.17 -0.53 10.08
N ALA A 25 -16.39 -0.88 10.47
CA ALA A 25 -17.09 -2.03 9.92
C ALA A 25 -17.99 -1.65 8.73
N GLN A 26 -17.99 -0.38 8.33
CA GLN A 26 -18.79 0.13 7.23
C GLN A 26 -17.93 0.19 5.96
N ASP A 27 -18.09 -0.80 5.09
CA ASP A 27 -17.25 -1.01 3.91
C ASP A 27 -17.29 0.12 2.87
N ASP A 28 -18.35 0.94 2.88
CA ASP A 28 -18.52 2.08 1.96
C ASP A 28 -18.02 3.41 2.54
N LEU A 29 -17.59 3.44 3.80
CA LEU A 29 -16.98 4.64 4.39
C LEU A 29 -15.45 4.58 4.25
N PRO A 30 -14.82 5.65 3.72
CA PRO A 30 -13.36 5.76 3.76
C PRO A 30 -12.88 5.69 5.20
N PHE A 31 -12.01 4.73 5.48
CA PHE A 31 -11.32 4.62 6.75
C PHE A 31 -9.86 5.03 6.59
N GLY A 32 -9.44 6.04 7.33
CA GLY A 32 -8.12 6.65 7.18
C GLY A 32 -7.84 7.70 8.24
N GLY A 33 -6.58 8.14 8.32
CA GLY A 33 -6.11 9.16 9.26
C GLY A 33 -5.87 10.51 8.62
N ILE A 34 -5.70 11.55 9.44
CA ILE A 34 -5.27 12.87 8.98
C ILE A 34 -4.18 13.45 9.90
N GLY A 35 -3.11 13.98 9.29
CA GLY A 35 -1.97 14.53 10.03
C GLY A 35 -1.13 13.44 10.70
N ALA A 36 -0.87 13.57 12.01
CA ALA A 36 -0.04 12.62 12.75
C ALA A 36 -0.67 11.21 12.86
N SER A 37 -1.98 11.08 12.61
CA SER A 37 -2.68 9.79 12.66
C SER A 37 -2.66 9.01 11.34
N GLY A 38 -2.04 9.56 10.27
CA GLY A 38 -1.94 8.92 8.95
C GLY A 38 -2.33 9.83 7.78
N MET A 39 -2.21 9.30 6.56
CA MET A 39 -2.58 9.97 5.31
C MET A 39 -3.20 8.94 4.36
N GLY A 40 -4.25 9.35 3.63
CA GLY A 40 -5.00 8.47 2.74
C GLY A 40 -6.10 7.70 3.47
N HIS A 41 -6.93 7.01 2.69
CA HIS A 41 -8.09 6.27 3.17
C HIS A 41 -8.24 4.96 2.39
N TYR A 42 -8.77 3.92 3.03
CA TYR A 42 -9.09 2.63 2.42
C TYR A 42 -10.52 2.20 2.80
N HIS A 43 -10.91 0.96 2.45
CA HIS A 43 -12.28 0.40 2.38
C HIS A 43 -12.99 0.60 1.04
N GLY A 44 -13.69 -0.46 0.61
CA GLY A 44 -14.51 -0.50 -0.59
C GLY A 44 -13.83 0.11 -1.83
N HIS A 45 -14.54 1.04 -2.46
CA HIS A 45 -14.07 1.78 -3.63
C HIS A 45 -12.82 2.64 -3.34
N GLU A 46 -12.69 3.20 -2.14
CA GLU A 46 -11.59 4.08 -1.78
C GLU A 46 -10.28 3.30 -1.60
N GLY A 47 -10.35 2.07 -1.08
CA GLY A 47 -9.21 1.15 -1.04
C GLY A 47 -8.73 0.72 -2.43
N VAL A 48 -9.69 0.45 -3.34
CA VAL A 48 -9.38 0.15 -4.75
C VAL A 48 -8.79 1.39 -5.43
N THR A 49 -9.41 2.55 -5.28
CA THR A 49 -8.92 3.81 -5.87
C THR A 49 -7.56 4.21 -5.31
N ALA A 50 -7.30 4.06 -4.00
CA ALA A 50 -5.99 4.30 -3.41
C ALA A 50 -4.93 3.37 -4.00
N SER A 51 -5.24 2.08 -4.16
CA SER A 51 -4.35 1.10 -4.77
C SER A 51 -4.11 1.36 -6.26
N LEU A 52 -5.14 1.85 -6.97
CA LEU A 52 -5.10 2.11 -8.42
C LEU A 52 -4.69 3.55 -8.78
N SER A 53 -4.62 4.47 -7.82
CA SER A 53 -4.19 5.85 -8.07
C SER A 53 -2.72 5.94 -8.53
N GLY A 54 -1.94 4.87 -8.32
CA GLY A 54 -0.60 4.66 -8.89
C GLY A 54 -0.59 3.92 -10.23
N CYS A 55 -1.73 3.42 -10.72
CA CYS A 55 -1.87 2.70 -11.99
C CYS A 55 -2.02 3.67 -13.16
N SER A 56 -1.01 4.53 -13.35
CA SER A 56 -0.67 4.97 -14.71
C SER A 56 -0.08 3.77 -15.46
N SER A 57 -0.39 3.61 -16.75
CA SER A 57 0.21 2.59 -17.61
C SER A 57 1.73 2.80 -17.67
N GLN A 58 2.46 2.17 -16.76
CA GLN A 58 3.91 2.23 -16.71
C GLN A 58 4.45 0.92 -17.26
N THR A 59 5.32 1.02 -18.26
CA THR A 59 6.04 -0.13 -18.80
C THR A 59 6.90 -0.77 -17.73
N ALA A 60 7.05 -2.09 -17.78
CA ALA A 60 7.93 -2.84 -16.89
C ALA A 60 9.36 -2.25 -16.91
N ALA A 61 10.04 -2.35 -15.78
CA ALA A 61 11.44 -1.96 -15.67
C ALA A 61 12.30 -2.80 -16.65
N PRO A 62 13.38 -2.25 -17.21
CA PRO A 62 14.29 -3.03 -18.05
C PRO A 62 14.79 -4.28 -17.32
N GLY A 63 14.59 -5.46 -17.94
CA GLY A 63 14.96 -6.75 -17.35
C GLY A 63 13.85 -7.44 -16.53
N PHE A 64 12.66 -6.85 -16.43
CA PHE A 64 11.52 -7.37 -15.68
C PHE A 64 10.26 -7.45 -16.55
N SER A 65 9.35 -8.37 -16.21
CA SER A 65 8.14 -8.68 -16.97
C SER A 65 6.92 -7.92 -16.44
N VAL A 66 6.86 -7.70 -15.12
CA VAL A 66 5.72 -7.08 -14.41
C VAL A 66 6.17 -5.93 -13.50
N LEU A 67 7.30 -6.07 -12.80
CA LEU A 67 7.78 -5.03 -11.88
C LEU A 67 8.05 -3.72 -12.62
N ARG A 68 7.49 -2.61 -12.13
CA ARG A 68 7.59 -1.30 -12.78
C ARG A 68 8.83 -0.57 -12.29
N ALA A 69 9.35 0.34 -13.13
CA ALA A 69 10.50 1.18 -12.75
C ALA A 69 10.24 2.01 -11.48
N SER A 70 8.99 2.41 -11.23
CA SER A 70 8.57 3.14 -10.02
C SER A 70 8.54 2.28 -8.76
N ASP A 71 8.43 0.96 -8.87
CA ASP A 71 8.48 0.05 -7.72
C ASP A 71 9.92 -0.18 -7.23
N MET A 72 10.91 0.00 -8.12
CA MET A 72 12.31 -0.35 -7.86
C MET A 72 12.95 0.42 -6.69
N PRO A 73 12.79 1.74 -6.52
CA PRO A 73 13.38 2.46 -5.40
C PRO A 73 12.89 1.94 -4.04
N PHE A 74 11.61 1.58 -3.95
CA PHE A 74 11.02 1.01 -2.74
C PHE A 74 11.50 -0.43 -2.51
N LEU A 75 11.43 -1.28 -3.53
CA LEU A 75 11.84 -2.68 -3.43
C LEU A 75 13.34 -2.81 -3.09
N GLN A 76 14.20 -1.99 -3.70
CA GLN A 76 15.62 -1.94 -3.38
C GLN A 76 15.91 -1.44 -1.96
N ALA A 77 15.00 -0.68 -1.35
CA ALA A 77 15.13 -0.26 0.04
C ALA A 77 14.63 -1.33 1.03
N VAL A 78 13.53 -2.02 0.72
CA VAL A 78 12.87 -2.95 1.66
C VAL A 78 13.43 -4.37 1.60
N ILE A 79 13.80 -4.89 0.43
CA ILE A 79 14.27 -6.28 0.27
C ILE A 79 15.55 -6.54 1.10
N PRO A 80 16.56 -5.66 1.14
CA PRO A 80 17.74 -5.90 1.98
C PRO A 80 17.40 -6.03 3.47
N VAL A 81 16.42 -5.27 3.96
CA VAL A 81 15.92 -5.35 5.35
C VAL A 81 15.20 -6.67 5.59
N MET A 82 14.38 -7.11 4.63
CA MET A 82 13.70 -8.42 4.72
C MET A 82 14.69 -9.60 4.70
N LEU A 83 15.84 -9.44 4.04
CA LEU A 83 16.91 -10.45 3.97
C LEU A 83 17.93 -10.35 5.11
N GLU A 84 17.76 -9.39 6.02
CA GLU A 84 18.64 -9.21 7.17
C GLU A 84 18.64 -10.45 8.07
N GLY A 85 19.81 -11.01 8.34
CA GLY A 85 19.97 -12.26 9.10
C GLY A 85 19.68 -13.55 8.33
N ALA A 86 19.03 -13.48 7.16
CA ALA A 86 18.80 -14.63 6.27
C ALA A 86 19.97 -14.87 5.31
N THR A 87 20.75 -13.82 5.00
CA THR A 87 21.88 -13.89 4.06
C THR A 87 23.12 -13.17 4.60
N ALA A 88 24.31 -13.64 4.21
CA ALA A 88 25.55 -12.96 4.57
C ALA A 88 25.69 -11.64 3.81
N ALA A 89 26.25 -10.60 4.46
CA ALA A 89 26.38 -9.27 3.85
C ALA A 89 27.14 -9.27 2.50
N VAL A 90 28.08 -10.20 2.31
CA VAL A 90 28.86 -10.34 1.07
C VAL A 90 28.01 -10.82 -0.11
N THR A 91 26.92 -11.54 0.13
CA THR A 91 26.00 -12.04 -0.91
C THR A 91 24.71 -11.23 -1.02
N LEU A 92 24.50 -10.24 -0.14
CA LEU A 92 23.25 -9.48 -0.04
C LEU A 92 22.81 -8.87 -1.36
N ARG A 93 23.74 -8.29 -2.14
CA ARG A 93 23.41 -7.69 -3.44
C ARG A 93 22.85 -8.71 -4.43
N ASN A 94 23.46 -9.89 -4.50
CA ASN A 94 22.99 -10.97 -5.38
C ASN A 94 21.68 -11.57 -4.88
N ALA A 95 21.50 -11.64 -3.56
CA ALA A 95 20.27 -12.11 -2.95
C ALA A 95 19.09 -11.16 -3.23
N VAL A 96 19.31 -9.85 -3.13
CA VAL A 96 18.32 -8.82 -3.48
C VAL A 96 17.90 -8.94 -4.95
N ASP A 97 18.86 -9.09 -5.85
CA ASP A 97 18.60 -9.26 -7.29
C ASP A 97 17.80 -10.54 -7.59
N ALA A 98 18.18 -11.65 -6.96
CA ALA A 98 17.44 -12.91 -7.06
C ALA A 98 16.01 -12.80 -6.51
N THR A 99 15.81 -12.10 -5.40
CA THR A 99 14.48 -11.85 -4.82
C THR A 99 13.61 -10.99 -5.74
N LEU A 100 14.17 -9.96 -6.37
CA LEU A 100 13.46 -9.14 -7.37
C LEU A 100 12.99 -9.98 -8.55
N HIS A 101 13.86 -10.81 -9.13
CA HIS A 101 13.50 -11.69 -10.25
C HIS A 101 12.51 -12.80 -9.85
N SER A 102 12.61 -13.32 -8.62
CA SER A 102 11.64 -14.29 -8.09
C SER A 102 10.26 -13.65 -7.89
N LEU A 103 10.20 -12.40 -7.40
CA LEU A 103 8.96 -11.67 -7.24
C LEU A 103 8.31 -11.37 -8.60
N ASP A 104 9.10 -10.90 -9.57
CA ASP A 104 8.64 -10.62 -10.93
C ASP A 104 8.08 -11.88 -11.61
N SER A 105 8.77 -13.01 -11.48
CA SER A 105 8.32 -14.30 -12.03
C SER A 105 7.06 -14.80 -11.33
N GLY A 106 6.96 -14.62 -10.01
CA GLY A 106 5.78 -14.97 -9.23
C GLY A 106 4.56 -14.17 -9.65
N LEU A 107 4.71 -12.86 -9.83
CA LEU A 107 3.65 -11.96 -10.30
C LEU A 107 3.25 -12.28 -11.75
N ALA A 108 4.21 -12.56 -12.63
CA ALA A 108 3.95 -12.95 -14.01
C ALA A 108 3.15 -14.27 -14.14
N GLY A 109 3.23 -15.14 -13.14
CA GLY A 109 2.48 -16.39 -13.08
C GLY A 109 1.04 -16.26 -12.54
N LEU A 110 0.63 -15.09 -12.06
CA LEU A 110 -0.72 -14.86 -11.55
C LEU A 110 -1.71 -14.58 -12.68
N SER A 111 -2.99 -14.94 -12.48
CA SER A 111 -4.02 -14.68 -13.50
C SER A 111 -4.23 -13.17 -13.69
N PRO A 112 -4.70 -12.71 -14.87
CA PRO A 112 -4.94 -11.30 -15.13
C PRO A 112 -5.95 -10.63 -14.18
N GLU A 113 -6.78 -11.39 -13.46
CA GLU A 113 -7.67 -10.84 -12.43
C GLU A 113 -6.96 -10.51 -11.11
N MET A 114 -5.79 -11.12 -10.85
CA MET A 114 -4.97 -10.87 -9.66
C MET A 114 -3.94 -9.74 -9.85
N LEU A 115 -3.79 -9.25 -11.09
CA LEU A 115 -2.85 -8.19 -11.48
C LEU A 115 -3.54 -6.83 -11.72
N LYS A 116 -4.86 -6.77 -11.55
CA LYS A 116 -5.67 -5.54 -11.54
C LYS A 116 -5.91 -5.10 -10.11
#